data_AF-A0A7C5P141-F1
#
_entry.id   AF-A0A7C5P141-F1
#
_cell.length_a   1.000
_cell.length_b   1.000
_cell.length_c   1.000
_cell.angle_alpha   90.00
_cell.angle_beta   90.00
_cell.angle_gamma   90.00
#
_symmetry.space_group_name_H-M   'P 1'
#
loop_
_entity.id
_entity.type
_entity.pdbx_description
1 polymer ?
#
loop_
_entity_poly.entity_id
_entity_poly.type
_entity_poly.pdbx_seq_one_letter_code
_entity_poly.pdbx_strand_id
1 'polypeptide(L)'
;MRIEERTVIRLANVIRCVIVFLLTIYSVGIGGEDATPSLPPLSVSEGMGLTNQARDKLPPCPPSADFVMKVVFSRFPGVSAEEVNKFMNEYFTQEIHEVKQMAEVLPDRAVERLTDIVQESINLMKIRSKDAVLFNKMMEEKRLNKIARLRAEAIREARGAERKKGIEELRKILEAAFEIRQELMKRDVERLEKEFEQLKQLVRLREQRKDEIINDRLTELVSGKAEVKW
;
A
#
# COMPACT_ATOMS: atom_id res chain seq x y z
N MET A 1 -7.62 -7.71 -31.42
CA MET A 1 -7.11 -8.80 -30.57
C MET A 1 -6.33 -8.36 -29.31
N ARG A 2 -5.81 -7.13 -29.14
CA ARG A 2 -5.05 -6.74 -27.93
C ARG A 2 -5.86 -6.32 -26.68
N ILE A 3 -7.19 -6.21 -26.80
CA ILE A 3 -8.04 -5.74 -25.69
C ILE A 3 -8.37 -6.87 -24.72
N GLU A 4 -8.49 -8.11 -25.21
CA GLU A 4 -8.79 -9.28 -24.36
C GLU A 4 -7.61 -9.65 -23.44
N GLU A 5 -6.36 -9.48 -23.90
CA GLU A 5 -5.17 -9.75 -23.07
C GLU A 5 -5.09 -8.83 -21.84
N ARG A 6 -5.49 -7.56 -21.95
CA ARG A 6 -5.43 -6.62 -20.80
C ARG A 6 -6.46 -6.97 -19.74
N THR A 7 -7.63 -7.47 -20.12
CA THR A 7 -8.69 -7.85 -19.18
C THR A 7 -8.30 -9.14 -18.45
N VAL A 8 -7.71 -10.10 -19.16
CA VAL A 8 -7.20 -11.35 -18.57
C VAL A 8 -6.07 -11.08 -17.58
N ILE A 9 -5.13 -10.18 -17.91
CA ILE A 9 -4.03 -9.81 -16.99
C ILE A 9 -4.57 -9.12 -15.73
N ARG A 10 -5.58 -8.24 -15.85
CA ARG A 10 -6.19 -7.58 -14.69
C ARG A 10 -6.93 -8.58 -13.80
N LEU A 11 -7.67 -9.51 -14.39
CA LEU A 11 -8.38 -10.55 -13.63
C LEU A 11 -7.40 -11.49 -12.92
N ALA A 12 -6.32 -11.89 -13.60
CA ALA A 12 -5.26 -12.71 -13.01
C ALA A 12 -4.57 -12.02 -11.82
N ASN A 13 -4.33 -10.70 -11.91
CA ASN A 13 -3.76 -9.95 -10.80
C ASN A 13 -4.71 -9.84 -9.60
N VAL A 14 -6.02 -9.64 -9.83
CA VAL A 14 -7.01 -9.62 -8.75
C VAL A 14 -7.10 -10.98 -8.07
N ILE A 15 -7.14 -12.08 -8.83
CA ILE A 15 -7.15 -13.45 -8.28
C ILE A 15 -5.88 -13.71 -7.46
N ARG A 16 -4.71 -13.27 -7.95
CA ARG A 16 -3.44 -13.42 -7.22
C ARG A 16 -3.43 -12.64 -5.91
N CYS A 17 -3.97 -11.42 -5.89
CA CYS A 17 -4.11 -10.62 -4.66
C CYS A 17 -5.05 -11.30 -3.65
N VAL A 18 -6.18 -11.86 -4.10
CA VAL A 18 -7.12 -12.58 -3.22
C VAL A 18 -6.48 -13.85 -2.64
N ILE A 19 -5.75 -14.62 -3.46
CA ILE A 19 -5.05 -15.84 -2.99
C ILE A 19 -3.98 -15.49 -1.95
N VAL A 20 -3.16 -14.46 -2.19
CA VAL A 20 -2.14 -14.02 -1.23
C VAL A 20 -2.80 -13.55 0.08
N PHE A 21 -3.92 -12.83 -0.01
CA PHE A 21 -4.66 -12.36 1.17
C PHE A 21 -5.24 -13.52 1.99
N LEU A 22 -5.84 -14.51 1.33
CA LEU A 22 -6.37 -15.71 1.98
C LEU A 22 -5.27 -16.58 2.60
N LEU A 23 -4.12 -16.73 1.92
CA LEU A 23 -2.97 -17.45 2.47
C LEU A 23 -2.39 -16.74 3.69
N THR A 24 -2.34 -15.41 3.69
CA THR A 24 -1.85 -14.63 4.83
C THR A 24 -2.78 -14.78 6.05
N ILE A 25 -4.10 -14.83 5.83
CA ILE A 25 -5.07 -15.12 6.91
C ILE A 25 -4.91 -16.55 7.44
N TYR A 26 -4.66 -17.53 6.56
CA TYR A 26 -4.50 -18.94 6.95
C TYR A 26 -3.18 -19.19 7.69
N SER A 27 -2.08 -18.53 7.33
CA SER A 27 -0.78 -18.68 7.99
C SER A 27 -0.71 -18.07 9.39
N VAL A 28 -1.62 -17.15 9.75
CA VAL A 28 -1.71 -16.59 11.12
C VAL A 28 -2.45 -17.53 12.09
N GLY A 29 -3.14 -18.57 11.57
CA GLY A 29 -3.94 -19.49 12.37
C GLY A 29 -3.25 -20.79 12.81
N ILE A 30 -2.02 -21.07 12.39
CA ILE A 30 -1.30 -22.31 12.73
C ILE A 30 0.07 -21.95 13.30
N GLY A 31 0.07 -21.45 14.53
CA GLY A 31 1.28 -21.26 15.35
C GLY A 31 1.28 -22.26 16.50
N GLY A 32 1.46 -23.54 16.18
CA GLY A 32 1.78 -24.60 17.14
C GLY A 32 3.28 -24.66 17.37
N GLU A 33 3.64 -24.89 18.62
CA GLU A 33 4.95 -24.89 19.25
C GLU A 33 6.06 -25.73 18.56
N ASP A 34 7.29 -25.34 18.89
CA ASP A 34 8.53 -26.13 18.97
C ASP A 34 9.19 -26.64 17.67
N ALA A 35 10.26 -25.93 17.26
CA ALA A 35 11.57 -26.53 17.03
C ALA A 35 12.60 -25.44 16.65
N THR A 36 13.44 -25.05 17.60
CA THR A 36 14.71 -24.37 17.30
C THR A 36 15.70 -25.38 16.70
N PRO A 37 16.14 -25.24 15.44
CA PRO A 37 17.23 -26.04 14.92
C PRO A 37 18.55 -25.46 15.45
N SER A 38 19.28 -26.25 16.24
CA SER A 38 20.65 -25.94 16.66
C SER A 38 21.56 -25.89 15.43
N LEU A 39 22.10 -24.71 15.12
CA LEU A 39 23.11 -24.54 14.09
C LEU A 39 24.46 -25.14 14.56
N PRO A 40 25.22 -25.80 13.68
CA PRO A 40 26.56 -26.28 14.01
C PRO A 40 27.54 -25.10 14.18
N PRO A 41 28.59 -25.27 15.00
CA PRO A 41 29.59 -24.22 15.22
C PRO A 41 30.36 -23.93 13.92
N LEU A 42 30.41 -22.66 13.54
CA LEU A 42 31.24 -22.17 12.44
C LEU A 42 32.72 -22.35 12.81
N SER A 43 33.38 -23.26 12.09
CA SER A 43 34.82 -23.41 12.06
C SER A 43 35.47 -22.13 11.53
N VAL A 44 36.27 -21.49 12.39
CA VAL A 44 37.13 -20.35 12.06
C VAL A 44 38.22 -20.82 11.10
N SER A 45 38.09 -20.48 9.82
CA SER A 45 39.18 -20.62 8.86
C SER A 45 40.06 -19.37 8.93
N GLU A 46 41.26 -19.55 9.46
CA GLU A 46 42.36 -18.60 9.41
C GLU A 46 42.79 -18.30 7.97
N GLY A 47 43.13 -17.03 7.73
CA GLY A 47 44.24 -16.67 6.86
C GLY A 47 43.93 -16.49 5.38
N MET A 48 43.55 -15.27 4.99
CA MET A 48 43.98 -14.68 3.72
C MET A 48 44.18 -13.17 3.90
N GLY A 49 45.43 -12.74 3.71
CA GLY A 49 45.86 -11.35 3.81
C GLY A 49 45.19 -10.50 2.75
N LEU A 50 44.35 -9.57 3.18
CA LEU A 50 43.85 -8.48 2.36
C LEU A 50 44.81 -7.31 2.46
N THR A 51 45.38 -6.97 1.32
CA THR A 51 46.21 -5.80 1.07
C THR A 51 45.49 -4.51 1.48
N ASN A 52 46.24 -3.57 2.08
CA ASN A 52 45.77 -2.28 2.59
C ASN A 52 45.30 -1.28 1.50
N GLN A 53 44.94 -1.74 0.30
CA GLN A 53 44.64 -0.90 -0.88
C GLN A 53 43.12 -0.73 -1.14
N ALA A 54 42.28 -0.92 -0.11
CA ALA A 54 40.83 -0.75 -0.19
C ALA A 54 40.25 0.19 0.88
N ARG A 55 41.09 0.99 1.55
CA ARG A 55 40.65 1.94 2.60
C ARG A 55 40.22 3.33 2.10
N ASP A 56 40.35 3.63 0.80
CA ASP A 56 39.98 4.92 0.20
C ASP A 56 38.67 4.91 -0.61
N LYS A 57 37.86 3.86 -0.48
CA LYS A 57 36.46 3.90 -0.93
C LYS A 57 35.57 3.90 0.30
N LEU A 58 35.55 5.03 1.01
CA LEU A 58 34.42 5.33 1.90
C LEU A 58 33.13 5.03 1.10
N PRO A 59 32.19 4.25 1.65
CA PRO A 59 30.89 4.11 1.00
C PRO A 59 30.36 5.53 0.75
N PRO A 60 29.78 5.79 -0.43
CA PRO A 60 29.22 7.11 -0.72
C PRO A 60 28.36 7.52 0.47
N CYS A 61 28.55 8.76 0.95
CA CYS A 61 27.80 9.30 2.08
C CYS A 61 26.34 8.87 1.95
N PRO A 62 25.72 8.35 3.03
CA PRO A 62 24.33 7.91 2.96
C PRO A 62 23.50 9.04 2.36
N PRO A 63 22.64 8.73 1.37
CA PRO A 63 21.90 9.76 0.67
C PRO A 63 21.14 10.59 1.70
N SER A 64 21.29 11.92 1.62
CA SER A 64 20.59 12.82 2.52
C SER A 64 19.07 12.62 2.39
N ALA A 65 18.32 12.95 3.45
CA ALA A 65 16.85 12.89 3.40
C ALA A 65 16.28 13.68 2.20
N ASP A 66 16.95 14.76 1.79
CA ASP A 66 16.59 15.56 0.60
C ASP A 66 16.75 14.78 -0.71
N PHE A 67 17.77 13.93 -0.81
CA PHE A 67 17.94 13.04 -1.96
C PHE A 67 16.78 12.04 -2.04
N VAL A 68 16.42 11.42 -0.91
CA VAL A 68 15.30 10.46 -0.83
C VAL A 68 13.98 11.13 -1.23
N MET A 69 13.70 12.33 -0.71
CA MET A 69 12.52 13.13 -1.10
C MET A 69 12.51 13.43 -2.61
N LYS A 70 13.63 13.89 -3.18
CA LYS A 70 13.73 14.20 -4.61
C LYS A 70 13.46 12.98 -5.49
N VAL A 71 14.04 11.84 -5.14
CA VAL A 71 13.83 10.56 -5.85
C VAL A 71 12.36 10.16 -5.80
N VAL A 72 11.72 10.22 -4.62
CA VAL A 72 10.31 9.84 -4.48
C VAL A 72 9.40 10.77 -5.28
N PHE A 73 9.54 12.09 -5.18
CA PHE A 73 8.67 13.02 -5.91
C PHE A 73 8.82 12.95 -7.44
N SER A 74 9.99 12.56 -7.95
CA SER A 74 10.16 12.30 -9.39
C SER A 74 9.21 11.22 -9.94
N ARG A 75 8.69 10.33 -9.08
CA ARG A 75 7.75 9.26 -9.44
C ARG A 75 6.29 9.74 -9.55
N PHE A 76 5.99 10.95 -9.10
CA PHE A 76 4.63 11.50 -9.03
C PHE A 76 4.50 12.81 -9.82
N PRO A 77 4.60 12.76 -11.17
CA PRO A 77 4.48 13.97 -11.98
C PRO A 77 3.08 14.60 -11.86
N GLY A 78 3.03 15.93 -11.81
CA GLY A 78 1.78 16.70 -11.75
C GLY A 78 1.19 16.88 -10.34
N VAL A 79 1.88 16.41 -9.29
CA VAL A 79 1.51 16.65 -7.90
C VAL A 79 2.43 17.70 -7.29
N SER A 80 1.87 18.68 -6.57
CA SER A 80 2.66 19.67 -5.85
C SER A 80 3.40 19.01 -4.69
N ALA A 81 4.73 18.93 -4.77
CA ALA A 81 5.57 18.38 -3.72
C ALA A 81 5.42 19.15 -2.40
N GLU A 82 5.19 20.46 -2.46
CA GLU A 82 4.97 21.31 -1.30
C GLU A 82 3.66 20.96 -0.58
N GLU A 83 2.56 20.78 -1.31
CA GLU A 83 1.27 20.42 -0.73
C GLU A 83 1.31 19.04 -0.09
N VAL A 84 1.92 18.06 -0.76
CA VAL A 84 2.08 16.71 -0.21
C VAL A 84 2.99 16.73 1.01
N ASN A 85 4.10 17.46 0.98
CA ASN A 85 4.99 17.58 2.12
C ASN A 85 4.29 18.24 3.32
N LYS A 86 3.50 19.30 3.08
CA LYS A 86 2.67 19.92 4.13
C LYS A 86 1.70 18.90 4.73
N PHE A 87 1.01 18.14 3.88
CA PHE A 87 0.06 17.12 4.32
C PHE A 87 0.73 15.98 5.11
N MET A 88 1.90 15.50 4.65
CA MET A 88 2.68 14.49 5.37
C MET A 88 3.12 14.99 6.75
N ASN A 89 3.55 16.24 6.87
CA ASN A 89 3.94 16.80 8.16
C ASN A 89 2.75 16.97 9.11
N GLU A 90 1.54 17.20 8.59
CA GLU A 90 0.30 17.31 9.38
C GLU A 90 -0.18 15.96 9.91
N TYR A 91 -0.14 14.89 9.10
CA TYR A 91 -0.81 13.62 9.43
C TYR A 91 0.13 12.41 9.62
N PHE A 92 1.38 12.50 9.14
CA PHE A 92 2.36 11.39 9.12
C PHE A 92 3.67 11.77 9.81
N THR A 93 3.64 12.69 10.78
CA THR A 93 4.85 13.23 11.42
C THR A 93 5.76 12.13 11.98
N GLN A 94 5.18 11.10 12.59
CA GLN A 94 5.94 10.00 13.18
C GLN A 94 6.54 9.10 12.10
N GLU A 95 5.77 8.72 11.09
CA GLU A 95 6.21 7.88 9.99
C GLU A 95 7.34 8.55 9.20
N ILE A 96 7.28 9.87 9.03
CA ILE A 96 8.37 10.66 8.43
C ILE A 96 9.62 10.63 9.32
N HIS A 97 9.47 10.69 10.64
CA HIS A 97 10.61 10.56 11.55
C HIS A 97 11.25 9.16 11.47
N GLU A 98 10.44 8.10 11.44
CA GLU A 98 10.89 6.72 11.27
C GLU A 98 11.63 6.52 9.93
N VAL A 99 11.12 7.10 8.85
CA VAL A 99 11.79 7.08 7.54
C VAL A 99 13.15 7.79 7.58
N LYS A 100 13.26 8.91 8.29
CA LYS A 100 14.54 9.63 8.44
C LYS A 100 15.58 8.77 9.16
N GLN A 101 15.19 8.12 10.26
CA GLN A 101 16.07 7.17 10.97
C GLN A 101 16.43 5.97 10.08
N MET A 102 15.46 5.45 9.31
CA MET A 102 15.67 4.34 8.39
C MET A 102 16.64 4.70 7.26
N ALA A 103 16.62 5.94 6.77
CA ALA A 103 17.49 6.39 5.68
C ALA A 103 18.98 6.37 6.05
N GLU A 104 19.31 6.50 7.33
CA GLU A 104 20.69 6.44 7.83
C GLU A 104 21.27 5.01 7.76
N VAL A 105 20.41 3.99 7.90
CA VAL A 105 20.84 2.58 8.00
C VAL A 105 20.54 1.80 6.72
N LEU A 106 19.36 2.01 6.12
CA LEU A 106 18.80 1.26 5.00
C LEU A 106 18.10 2.20 4.00
N PRO A 107 18.85 2.94 3.17
CA PRO A 107 18.31 3.99 2.30
C PRO A 107 17.29 3.47 1.29
N ASP A 108 17.50 2.29 0.71
CA ASP A 108 16.56 1.72 -0.28
C ASP A 108 15.19 1.43 0.34
N ARG A 109 15.17 0.87 1.56
CA ARG A 109 13.91 0.65 2.30
C ARG A 109 13.25 1.96 2.72
N ALA A 110 14.04 2.97 3.05
CA ALA A 110 13.50 4.30 3.35
C ALA A 110 12.82 4.93 2.13
N VAL A 111 13.40 4.76 0.92
CA VAL A 111 12.78 5.20 -0.34
C VAL A 111 11.46 4.50 -0.61
N GLU A 112 11.40 3.17 -0.44
CA GLU A 112 10.16 2.40 -0.58
C GLU A 112 9.10 2.87 0.41
N ARG A 113 9.47 2.96 1.70
CA ARG A 113 8.56 3.37 2.75
C ARG A 113 8.03 4.79 2.54
N LEU A 114 8.89 5.73 2.12
CA LEU A 114 8.47 7.09 1.80
C LEU A 114 7.58 7.12 0.56
N THR A 115 7.85 6.29 -0.44
CA THR A 115 7.00 6.17 -1.63
C THR A 115 5.57 5.77 -1.23
N ASP A 116 5.44 4.81 -0.33
CA ASP A 116 4.12 4.39 0.19
C ASP A 116 3.40 5.52 0.92
N ILE A 117 4.11 6.27 1.78
CA ILE A 117 3.54 7.41 2.52
C ILE A 117 3.10 8.52 1.58
N VAL A 118 3.90 8.84 0.55
CA VAL A 118 3.56 9.85 -0.46
C VAL A 118 2.34 9.41 -1.26
N GLN A 119 2.30 8.15 -1.72
CA GLN A 119 1.17 7.61 -2.47
C GLN A 119 -0.11 7.61 -1.62
N GLU A 120 -0.01 7.21 -0.35
CA GLU A 120 -1.13 7.26 0.58
C GLU A 120 -1.61 8.70 0.83
N SER A 121 -0.69 9.64 1.01
CA SER A 121 -1.01 11.07 1.18
C SER A 121 -1.76 11.63 -0.01
N ILE A 122 -1.31 11.34 -1.24
CA ILE A 122 -2.00 11.76 -2.47
C ILE A 122 -3.42 11.18 -2.53
N ASN A 123 -3.59 9.91 -2.17
CA ASN A 123 -4.91 9.27 -2.16
C ASN A 123 -5.83 9.90 -1.13
N LEU A 124 -5.34 10.16 0.09
CA LEU A 124 -6.09 10.81 1.15
C LEU A 124 -6.44 12.26 0.80
N MET A 125 -5.54 13.01 0.16
CA MET A 125 -5.84 14.36 -0.34
C MET A 125 -6.96 14.35 -1.40
N LYS A 126 -6.94 13.37 -2.32
CA LYS A 126 -8.02 13.18 -3.31
C LYS A 126 -9.34 12.79 -2.66
N ILE A 127 -9.31 11.99 -1.60
CA ILE A 127 -10.52 11.64 -0.84
C ILE A 127 -11.04 12.87 -0.11
N ARG A 128 -10.16 13.62 0.59
CA ARG A 128 -10.52 14.85 1.31
C ARG A 128 -11.21 15.87 0.41
N SER A 129 -10.79 16.02 -0.85
CA SER A 129 -11.41 16.96 -1.79
C SER A 129 -12.75 16.49 -2.35
N LYS A 130 -13.03 15.17 -2.35
CA LYS A 130 -14.28 14.60 -2.88
C LYS A 130 -15.31 14.29 -1.80
N ASP A 131 -14.85 13.76 -0.66
CA ASP A 131 -15.67 13.31 0.46
C ASP A 131 -14.88 13.49 1.78
N ALA A 132 -15.08 14.64 2.42
CA ALA A 132 -14.46 14.97 3.69
C ALA A 132 -14.91 14.04 4.83
N VAL A 133 -16.12 13.48 4.77
CA VAL A 133 -16.63 12.55 5.80
C VAL A 133 -15.88 11.23 5.72
N LEU A 134 -15.70 10.69 4.51
CA LEU A 134 -14.90 9.49 4.28
C LEU A 134 -13.45 9.69 4.72
N PHE A 135 -12.86 10.83 4.36
CA PHE A 135 -11.51 11.19 4.81
C PHE A 135 -11.39 11.16 6.34
N ASN A 136 -12.31 11.82 7.06
CA ASN A 136 -12.28 11.85 8.52
C ASN A 136 -12.43 10.46 9.13
N LYS A 137 -13.28 9.59 8.58
CA LYS A 137 -13.41 8.20 9.03
C LYS A 137 -12.13 7.40 8.84
N MET A 138 -11.45 7.53 7.71
CA MET A 138 -10.16 6.87 7.46
C MET A 138 -9.08 7.37 8.42
N MET A 139 -9.03 8.68 8.69
CA MET A 139 -8.09 9.25 9.66
C MET A 139 -8.36 8.78 11.08
N GLU A 140 -9.64 8.65 11.46
CA GLU A 140 -10.04 8.12 12.77
C GLU A 140 -9.66 6.63 12.92
N GLU A 141 -9.87 5.81 11.88
CA GLU A 141 -9.44 4.40 11.89
C GLU A 141 -7.93 4.28 12.08
N LYS A 142 -7.13 5.08 11.36
CA LYS A 142 -5.67 5.16 11.54
C LYS A 142 -5.28 5.57 12.96
N ARG A 143 -5.94 6.59 13.50
CA ARG A 143 -5.69 7.08 14.87
C ARG A 143 -5.96 5.99 15.91
N LEU A 144 -7.10 5.30 15.82
CA LEU A 144 -7.44 4.21 16.73
C LEU A 144 -6.45 3.05 16.63
N ASN A 145 -6.05 2.65 15.41
CA ASN A 145 -5.03 1.62 15.21
C ASN A 145 -3.68 2.00 15.85
N LYS A 146 -3.28 3.28 15.76
CA LYS A 146 -2.06 3.78 16.40
C LYS A 146 -2.16 3.70 17.93
N ILE A 147 -3.27 4.16 18.50
CA ILE A 147 -3.50 4.09 19.95
C ILE A 147 -3.53 2.64 20.42
N ALA A 148 -4.15 1.74 19.65
CA ALA A 148 -4.18 0.31 19.96
C ALA A 148 -2.76 -0.29 20.05
N ARG A 149 -1.86 0.07 19.12
CA ARG A 149 -0.45 -0.40 19.16
C ARG A 149 0.28 0.10 20.40
N LEU A 150 0.23 1.41 20.66
CA LEU A 150 0.86 2.01 21.85
C LEU A 150 0.32 1.39 23.14
N ARG A 151 -0.99 1.14 23.18
CA ARG A 151 -1.62 0.50 24.34
C ARG A 151 -1.19 -0.95 24.49
N ALA A 152 -1.08 -1.70 23.38
CA ALA A 152 -0.60 -3.07 23.41
C ALA A 152 0.84 -3.17 23.90
N GLU A 153 1.72 -2.22 23.54
CA GLU A 153 3.09 -2.14 24.05
C GLU A 153 3.10 -1.91 25.57
N ALA A 154 2.34 -0.93 26.07
CA ALA A 154 2.24 -0.68 27.51
C ALA A 154 1.70 -1.89 28.30
N ILE A 155 0.77 -2.66 27.73
CA ILE A 155 0.20 -3.87 28.35
C ILE A 155 1.22 -5.00 28.50
N ARG A 156 2.25 -5.08 27.63
CA ARG A 156 3.28 -6.13 27.72
C ARG A 156 4.07 -6.04 29.02
N GLU A 157 4.34 -4.82 29.47
CA GLU A 157 5.09 -4.56 30.71
C GLU A 157 4.21 -4.56 31.96
N ALA A 158 2.91 -4.31 31.81
CA ALA A 158 1.95 -4.25 32.92
C ALA A 158 1.70 -5.62 33.58
N ARG A 159 1.35 -5.61 34.88
CA ARG A 159 1.06 -6.83 35.66
C ARG A 159 -0.27 -6.75 36.42
N GLY A 160 -0.78 -7.92 36.83
CA GLY A 160 -1.93 -8.02 37.73
C GLY A 160 -3.18 -7.27 37.24
N ALA A 161 -3.76 -6.44 38.10
CA ALA A 161 -4.99 -5.70 37.83
C ALA A 161 -4.82 -4.63 36.73
N GLU A 162 -3.66 -3.97 36.67
CA GLU A 162 -3.36 -2.96 35.65
C GLU A 162 -3.37 -3.57 34.24
N ARG A 163 -2.75 -4.75 34.09
CA ARG A 163 -2.77 -5.49 32.82
C ARG A 163 -4.20 -5.84 32.39
N LYS A 164 -5.04 -6.31 33.33
CA LYS A 164 -6.45 -6.65 33.04
C LYS A 164 -7.24 -5.42 32.57
N LYS A 165 -7.09 -4.28 33.26
CA LYS A 165 -7.71 -3.01 32.86
C LYS A 165 -7.21 -2.56 31.49
N GLY A 166 -5.90 -2.67 31.23
CA GLY A 166 -5.29 -2.38 29.94
C GLY A 166 -5.90 -3.17 28.79
N ILE A 167 -6.07 -4.49 28.98
CA ILE A 167 -6.69 -5.38 27.99
C ILE A 167 -8.13 -4.96 27.68
N GLU A 168 -8.91 -4.58 28.69
CA GLU A 168 -10.29 -4.13 28.50
C GLU A 168 -10.37 -2.83 27.70
N GLU A 169 -9.50 -1.86 27.99
CA GLU A 169 -9.42 -0.62 27.23
C GLU A 169 -8.95 -0.86 25.78
N LEU A 170 -7.96 -1.74 25.59
CA LEU A 170 -7.50 -2.14 24.25
C LEU A 170 -8.62 -2.78 23.45
N ARG A 171 -9.44 -3.65 24.07
CA ARG A 171 -10.60 -4.27 23.41
C ARG A 171 -11.55 -3.22 22.85
N LYS A 172 -11.94 -2.22 23.67
CA LYS A 172 -12.83 -1.13 23.24
C LYS A 172 -12.29 -0.33 22.06
N ILE A 173 -10.98 -0.06 22.05
CA ILE A 173 -10.33 0.65 20.93
C ILE A 173 -10.38 -0.19 19.65
N LEU A 174 -10.11 -1.50 19.77
CA LEU A 174 -10.15 -2.42 18.63
C LEU A 174 -11.58 -2.60 18.08
N GLU A 175 -12.58 -2.69 18.96
CA GLU A 175 -13.99 -2.72 18.58
C GLU A 175 -14.38 -1.45 17.80
N ALA A 176 -14.03 -0.27 18.31
CA ALA A 176 -14.29 0.99 17.60
C ALA A 176 -13.59 1.05 16.23
N ALA A 177 -12.33 0.63 16.14
CA ALA A 177 -11.61 0.57 14.87
C ALA A 177 -12.24 -0.43 13.88
N PHE A 178 -12.71 -1.58 14.39
CA PHE A 178 -13.37 -2.60 13.60
C PHE A 178 -14.69 -2.09 13.01
N GLU A 179 -15.53 -1.41 13.81
CA GLU A 179 -16.78 -0.83 13.33
C GLU A 179 -16.53 0.19 12.20
N ILE A 180 -15.56 1.09 12.36
CA ILE A 180 -15.20 2.04 11.29
C ILE A 180 -14.74 1.30 10.04
N ARG A 181 -13.92 0.25 10.18
CA ARG A 181 -13.46 -0.56 9.04
C ARG A 181 -14.64 -1.25 8.34
N GLN A 182 -15.60 -1.79 9.09
CA GLN A 182 -16.81 -2.40 8.52
C GLN A 182 -17.62 -1.38 7.71
N GLU A 183 -17.79 -0.16 8.23
CA GLU A 183 -18.48 0.91 7.50
C GLU A 183 -17.74 1.32 6.22
N LEU A 184 -16.41 1.43 6.26
CA LEU A 184 -15.58 1.73 5.10
C LEU A 184 -15.70 0.62 4.04
N MET A 185 -15.61 -0.64 4.46
CA MET A 185 -15.75 -1.80 3.57
C MET A 185 -17.13 -1.87 2.91
N LYS A 186 -18.21 -1.62 3.66
CA LYS A 186 -19.57 -1.57 3.10
C LYS A 186 -19.68 -0.52 2.00
N ARG A 187 -19.13 0.68 2.22
CA ARG A 187 -19.11 1.74 1.20
C ARG A 187 -18.31 1.37 -0.05
N ASP A 188 -17.17 0.71 0.13
CA ASP A 188 -16.38 0.24 -1.00
C ASP A 188 -17.12 -0.83 -1.81
N VAL A 189 -17.82 -1.76 -1.15
CA VAL A 189 -18.68 -2.74 -1.81
C VAL A 189 -19.76 -2.04 -2.62
N GLU A 190 -20.51 -1.11 -2.03
CA GLU A 190 -21.56 -0.35 -2.72
C GLU A 190 -21.03 0.42 -3.94
N ARG A 191 -19.83 1.00 -3.84
CA ARG A 191 -19.17 1.69 -4.95
C ARG A 191 -18.80 0.71 -6.07
N LEU A 192 -18.16 -0.40 -5.73
CA LEU A 192 -17.74 -1.41 -6.70
C LEU A 192 -18.95 -2.06 -7.40
N GLU A 193 -20.06 -2.28 -6.69
CA GLU A 193 -21.30 -2.77 -7.28
C GLU A 193 -21.86 -1.79 -8.32
N LYS A 194 -21.83 -0.48 -8.05
CA LYS A 194 -22.24 0.55 -9.01
C LYS A 194 -21.33 0.58 -10.24
N GLU A 195 -20.02 0.55 -10.04
CA GLU A 195 -19.03 0.50 -11.13
C GLU A 195 -19.22 -0.76 -11.99
N PHE A 196 -19.50 -1.90 -11.36
CA PHE A 196 -19.75 -3.17 -12.04
C PHE A 196 -21.04 -3.15 -12.87
N GLU A 197 -22.11 -2.56 -12.33
CA GLU A 197 -23.37 -2.44 -13.07
C GLU A 197 -23.25 -1.48 -14.27
N GLN A 198 -22.51 -0.36 -14.11
CA GLN A 198 -22.17 0.52 -15.24
C GLN A 198 -21.40 -0.23 -16.33
N LEU A 199 -20.41 -1.03 -15.96
CA LEU A 199 -19.65 -1.83 -16.92
C LEU A 199 -20.54 -2.86 -17.64
N LYS A 200 -21.45 -3.52 -16.92
CA LYS A 200 -22.45 -4.42 -17.53
C LYS A 200 -23.33 -3.70 -18.55
N GLN A 201 -23.79 -2.49 -18.24
CA GLN A 201 -24.58 -1.68 -19.17
C GLN A 201 -23.78 -1.33 -20.44
N LEU A 202 -22.50 -0.95 -20.30
CA LEU A 202 -21.63 -0.70 -21.45
C LEU A 202 -21.44 -1.94 -22.33
N VAL A 203 -21.26 -3.12 -21.72
CA VAL A 203 -21.16 -4.38 -22.46
C VAL A 203 -22.46 -4.68 -23.21
N ARG A 204 -23.63 -4.54 -22.57
CA ARG A 204 -24.93 -4.75 -23.22
C ARG A 204 -25.16 -3.77 -24.37
N LEU A 205 -24.83 -2.49 -24.17
CA LEU A 205 -24.95 -1.47 -25.22
C LEU A 205 -24.05 -1.81 -26.41
N ARG A 206 -22.83 -2.28 -26.15
CA ARG A 206 -21.90 -2.70 -27.20
C ARG A 206 -22.44 -3.92 -27.96
N GLU A 207 -23.03 -4.89 -27.28
CA GLU A 207 -23.64 -6.07 -27.90
C GLU A 207 -24.84 -5.66 -28.77
N GLN A 208 -25.69 -4.75 -28.28
CA GLN A 208 -26.82 -4.21 -29.06
C GLN A 208 -26.36 -3.46 -30.32
N ARG A 209 -25.20 -2.80 -30.26
CA ARG A 209 -24.60 -2.06 -31.38
C ARG A 209 -23.57 -2.88 -32.15
N LYS A 210 -23.55 -4.21 -31.98
CA LYS A 210 -22.52 -5.07 -32.57
C LYS A 210 -22.43 -4.91 -34.09
N ASP A 211 -23.56 -4.92 -34.79
CA ASP A 211 -23.57 -4.86 -36.25
C ASP A 211 -23.13 -3.48 -36.77
N GLU A 212 -23.51 -2.39 -36.09
CA GLU A 212 -22.99 -1.04 -36.38
C GLU A 212 -21.47 -1.00 -36.23
N ILE A 213 -20.94 -1.50 -35.11
CA ILE A 213 -19.50 -1.54 -34.84
C ILE A 213 -18.76 -2.37 -35.89
N ILE A 214 -19.33 -3.50 -36.31
CA ILE A 214 -18.76 -4.34 -37.37
C ILE A 214 -18.77 -3.59 -38.70
N ASN A 215 -19.89 -2.95 -39.06
CA ASN A 215 -20.00 -2.22 -40.32
C ASN A 215 -19.08 -1.01 -40.38
N ASP A 216 -18.99 -0.22 -39.30
CA ASP A 216 -18.04 0.90 -39.20
C ASP A 216 -16.60 0.42 -39.40
N ARG A 217 -16.24 -0.72 -38.77
CA ARG A 217 -14.91 -1.31 -38.93
C ARG A 217 -14.67 -1.86 -40.33
N LEU A 218 -15.67 -2.47 -40.96
CA LEU A 218 -15.60 -2.93 -42.34
C LEU A 218 -15.39 -1.76 -43.30
N THR A 219 -16.16 -0.67 -43.13
CA THR A 219 -16.01 0.55 -43.93
C THR A 219 -14.63 1.15 -43.75
N GLU A 220 -14.09 1.26 -42.54
CA GLU A 220 -12.73 1.74 -42.29
C GLU A 220 -11.69 0.92 -43.07
N LEU A 221 -11.78 -0.41 -43.00
CA LEU A 221 -10.83 -1.32 -43.65
C LEU A 221 -10.90 -1.29 -45.18
N VAL A 222 -12.08 -1.09 -45.74
CA VAL A 222 -12.30 -1.07 -47.20
C VAL A 222 -12.02 0.31 -47.80
N SER A 223 -12.40 1.39 -47.10
CA SER A 223 -12.34 2.76 -47.65
C SER A 223 -11.06 3.52 -47.30
N GLY A 224 -10.22 3.01 -46.38
CA GLY A 224 -8.91 3.59 -46.05
C GLY A 224 -8.97 4.98 -45.39
N LYS A 225 -10.16 5.50 -45.09
CA LYS A 225 -10.35 6.77 -44.37
C LYS A 225 -10.67 6.47 -42.91
N ALA A 226 -9.67 6.64 -42.07
CA ALA A 226 -9.78 6.45 -40.63
C ALA A 226 -10.35 7.70 -39.97
N GLU A 227 -11.53 7.59 -39.35
CA GLU A 227 -11.83 8.28 -38.10
C GLU A 227 -13.08 7.64 -37.45
N VAL A 228 -12.86 6.56 -36.70
CA VAL A 228 -13.89 6.03 -35.80
C VAL A 228 -13.68 6.70 -34.44
N LYS A 229 -14.67 7.47 -33.98
CA LYS A 229 -14.75 7.93 -32.59
C LYS A 229 -15.32 6.78 -31.75
N TRP A 230 -14.46 6.17 -30.94
CA TRP A 230 -14.78 5.12 -29.98
C TRP A 230 -15.47 5.66 -28.74
#